data_AF-A0A7I7RHW7-F1
#
_entry.id   AF-A0A7I7RHW7-F1
#
_cell.length_a   1.000
_cell.length_b   1.000
_cell.length_c   1.000
_cell.angle_alpha   90.00
_cell.angle_beta   90.00
_cell.angle_gamma   90.00
#
_symmetry.space_group_name_H-M   'P 1'
#
loop_
_entity.id
_entity.type
_entity.pdbx_description
1 polymer ?
#
loop_
_entity_poly.entity_id
_entity_poly.type
_entity_poly.pdbx_seq_one_letter_code
_entity_poly.pdbx_strand_id
1 'polypeptide(L)'
;MSRGMQIFLPPGFVVLAVLAASGLIAGVRRGGIGYLKFTPAMVEIADVLRTRVLEWDDIADVKDHSESKDGKRAGRSVVLCLRDGSEQVIGGLNLYVPTGVPLYWLVRHYWKHPEDRMELVDARAAERFREGRFALD
;
A
#
# COMPACT_ATOMS: atom_id res chain seq x y z
N MET A 1 -24.70 13.43 -44.91
CA MET A 1 -23.75 12.65 -44.08
C MET A 1 -23.19 13.57 -43.01
N SER A 2 -23.36 13.19 -41.74
CA SER A 2 -23.15 14.01 -40.54
C SER A 2 -21.68 14.37 -40.32
N ARG A 3 -21.36 15.67 -40.32
CA ARG A 3 -20.09 16.24 -39.85
C ARG A 3 -20.44 17.37 -38.90
N GLY A 4 -20.49 17.07 -37.60
CA GLY A 4 -20.87 18.10 -36.64
C GLY A 4 -20.97 17.61 -35.21
N MET A 5 -20.12 16.67 -34.80
CA MET A 5 -19.87 16.46 -33.38
C MET A 5 -18.99 17.63 -32.91
N GLN A 6 -19.59 18.82 -32.82
CA GLN A 6 -18.99 19.93 -32.10
C GLN A 6 -18.96 19.51 -30.64
N ILE A 7 -17.79 19.07 -30.21
CA ILE A 7 -17.45 18.80 -28.82
C ILE A 7 -17.44 20.17 -28.12
N PHE A 8 -18.64 20.66 -27.78
CA PHE A 8 -18.82 21.70 -26.78
C PHE A 8 -18.54 21.02 -25.43
N LEU A 9 -17.27 20.73 -25.13
CA LEU A 9 -16.84 20.50 -23.77
C LEU A 9 -17.00 21.85 -23.07
N PRO A 10 -17.99 22.03 -22.17
CA PRO A 10 -18.17 23.29 -21.48
C PRO A 10 -16.85 23.65 -20.79
N PRO A 11 -16.45 24.92 -20.70
CA PRO A 11 -15.21 25.32 -20.03
C PRO A 11 -15.11 24.74 -18.60
N GLY A 12 -16.24 24.48 -17.94
CA GLY A 12 -16.29 23.76 -16.66
C GLY A 12 -15.71 22.34 -16.69
N PHE A 13 -15.90 21.57 -17.77
CA PHE A 13 -15.29 20.24 -17.92
C PHE A 13 -13.77 20.32 -18.08
N VAL A 14 -13.27 21.35 -18.78
CA VAL A 14 -11.82 21.57 -18.94
C VAL A 14 -11.21 21.92 -17.58
N VAL A 15 -11.83 22.81 -16.81
CA VAL A 15 -11.39 23.15 -15.46
C VAL A 15 -11.42 21.93 -14.53
N LEU A 16 -12.49 21.14 -14.57
CA LEU A 16 -12.61 19.92 -13.76
C LEU A 16 -11.52 18.90 -14.12
N ALA A 17 -11.24 18.71 -15.41
CA ALA A 17 -10.20 17.82 -15.89
C ALA A 17 -8.79 18.27 -15.44
N VAL A 18 -8.51 19.58 -15.47
CA VAL A 18 -7.24 20.14 -15.01
C VAL A 18 -7.09 19.99 -13.49
N LEU A 19 -8.16 20.21 -12.71
CA LEU A 19 -8.16 19.99 -11.26
C LEU A 19 -7.97 18.51 -10.91
N ALA A 20 -8.66 17.60 -11.61
CA ALA A 20 -8.49 16.17 -11.42
C ALA A 20 -7.07 15.71 -11.78
N ALA A 21 -6.54 16.15 -12.92
CA ALA A 21 -5.19 15.82 -13.36
C ALA A 21 -4.13 16.39 -12.40
N SER A 22 -4.28 17.63 -11.94
CA SER A 22 -3.34 18.22 -10.97
C SER A 22 -3.39 17.52 -9.62
N GLY A 23 -4.57 17.11 -9.14
CA GLY A 23 -4.71 16.28 -7.93
C GLY A 23 -4.01 14.93 -8.08
N LEU A 24 -4.21 14.25 -9.21
CA LEU A 24 -3.52 12.98 -9.53
C LEU A 24 -2.01 13.17 -9.62
N ILE A 25 -1.53 14.21 -10.32
CA ILE A 25 -0.10 14.51 -10.46
C ILE A 25 0.53 14.86 -9.10
N ALA A 26 -0.17 15.63 -8.27
CA ALA A 26 0.31 15.98 -6.93
C ALA A 26 0.36 14.74 -6.01
N GLY A 27 -0.64 13.85 -6.08
CA GLY A 27 -0.64 12.58 -5.36
C GLY A 27 0.51 11.67 -5.79
N VAL A 28 0.71 11.52 -7.11
CA VAL A 28 1.82 10.72 -7.66
C VAL A 28 3.18 11.33 -7.30
N ARG A 29 3.35 12.66 -7.39
CA ARG A 29 4.60 13.35 -7.06
C ARG A 29 4.97 13.33 -5.58
N ARG A 30 3.98 13.18 -4.67
CA ARG A 30 4.22 13.05 -3.23
C ARG A 30 4.60 11.62 -2.80
N GLY A 31 4.74 10.69 -3.74
CA GLY A 31 5.13 9.30 -3.45
C GLY A 31 3.97 8.32 -3.38
N GLY A 32 2.77 8.71 -3.85
CA GLY A 32 1.60 7.85 -3.87
C GLY A 32 0.37 8.53 -3.27
N ILE A 33 -0.79 7.96 -3.53
CA ILE A 33 -2.07 8.45 -3.00
C ILE A 33 -2.34 7.93 -1.56
N GLY A 34 -1.33 7.31 -0.97
CA GLY A 34 -1.32 6.70 0.36
C GLY A 34 0.11 6.45 0.85
N TYR A 35 0.28 6.10 2.12
CA TYR A 35 1.57 5.71 2.70
C TYR A 35 1.43 4.48 3.60
N LEU A 36 2.54 3.75 3.71
CA LEU A 36 2.71 2.67 4.68
C LEU A 36 3.73 3.11 5.71
N LYS A 37 3.35 3.06 6.97
CA LYS A 37 4.24 3.37 8.09
C LYS A 37 4.25 2.19 9.05
N PHE A 38 5.43 1.67 9.28
CA PHE A 38 5.67 0.58 10.22
C PHE A 38 6.29 1.17 11.48
N THR A 39 5.75 0.83 12.64
CA THR A 39 6.28 1.21 13.95
C THR A 39 6.40 -0.07 14.80
N PRO A 40 7.09 -0.04 15.95
CA PRO A 40 7.28 -1.25 16.73
C PRO A 40 5.97 -1.79 17.32
N ALA A 41 4.98 -0.91 17.51
CA ALA A 41 3.66 -1.26 18.03
C ALA A 41 2.65 -1.62 16.94
N MET A 42 2.68 -0.92 15.80
CA MET A 42 1.60 -0.97 14.81
C MET A 42 2.05 -0.76 13.36
N VAL A 43 1.22 -1.24 12.46
CA VAL A 43 1.20 -0.98 11.02
C VAL A 43 0.13 0.06 10.71
N GLU A 44 0.53 1.16 10.11
CA GLU A 44 -0.37 2.21 9.63
C GLU A 44 -0.41 2.19 8.10
N ILE A 45 -1.62 2.04 7.56
CA ILE A 45 -1.92 1.98 6.14
C ILE A 45 -2.84 3.16 5.83
N ALA A 46 -2.29 4.20 5.23
CA ALA A 46 -3.06 5.34 4.74
C ALA A 46 -3.28 5.20 3.25
N ASP A 47 -4.53 5.33 2.81
CA ASP A 47 -4.93 5.50 1.42
C ASP A 47 -5.73 6.81 1.29
N VAL A 48 -6.01 7.26 0.07
CA VAL A 48 -6.66 8.55 -0.25
C VAL A 48 -7.93 8.77 0.57
N LEU A 49 -8.66 7.67 0.78
CA LEU A 49 -9.98 7.68 1.36
C LEU A 49 -9.96 7.40 2.86
N ARG A 50 -8.99 6.64 3.35
CA ARG A 50 -9.03 6.03 4.69
C ARG A 50 -7.64 5.72 5.22
N THR A 51 -7.44 6.03 6.50
CA THR A 51 -6.31 5.50 7.28
C THR A 51 -6.78 4.31 8.11
N ARG A 52 -5.94 3.28 8.17
CA ARG A 52 -6.10 2.06 8.96
C ARG A 52 -4.87 1.88 9.81
N VAL A 53 -5.09 1.53 11.07
CA VAL A 53 -4.04 1.27 12.04
C VAL A 53 -4.30 -0.11 12.60
N LEU A 54 -3.25 -0.93 12.62
CA LEU A 54 -3.31 -2.34 13.00
C LEU A 54 -2.16 -2.64 13.94
N GLU A 55 -2.45 -3.22 15.08
CA GLU A 55 -1.39 -3.70 15.96
C GLU A 55 -0.81 -4.99 15.40
N TRP A 56 0.49 -5.19 15.57
CA TRP A 56 1.12 -6.43 15.09
C TRP A 56 0.54 -7.67 15.75
N ASP A 57 0.11 -7.55 17.01
CA ASP A 57 -0.40 -8.66 17.81
C ASP A 57 -1.81 -9.09 17.39
N ASP A 58 -2.55 -8.21 16.71
CA ASP A 58 -3.84 -8.51 16.09
C ASP A 58 -3.71 -9.34 14.80
N ILE A 59 -2.50 -9.41 14.21
CA ILE A 59 -2.24 -10.15 12.99
C ILE A 59 -2.03 -11.63 13.34
N ALA A 60 -2.93 -12.48 12.84
CA ALA A 60 -2.88 -13.92 12.99
C ALA A 60 -2.04 -14.61 11.90
N ASP A 61 -2.03 -14.06 10.69
CA ASP A 61 -1.28 -14.61 9.56
C ASP A 61 -0.97 -13.52 8.51
N VAL A 62 0.10 -13.73 7.74
CA VAL A 62 0.52 -12.83 6.64
C VAL A 62 0.64 -13.64 5.36
N LYS A 63 -0.23 -13.35 4.38
CA LYS A 63 -0.32 -14.04 3.09
C LYS A 63 0.02 -13.11 1.92
N ASP A 64 0.46 -13.69 0.81
CA ASP A 64 0.77 -12.96 -0.43
C ASP A 64 -0.46 -12.81 -1.37
N HIS A 65 -1.51 -13.58 -1.12
CA HIS A 65 -2.77 -13.52 -1.84
C HIS A 65 -3.95 -13.60 -0.86
N SER A 66 -5.04 -12.90 -1.19
CA SER A 66 -6.30 -13.01 -0.48
C SER A 66 -7.27 -13.81 -1.33
N GLU A 67 -8.06 -14.67 -0.68
CA GLU A 67 -9.08 -15.47 -1.35
C GLU A 67 -10.31 -14.63 -1.75
N SER A 68 -10.45 -13.44 -1.15
CA SER A 68 -11.53 -12.48 -1.41
C SER A 68 -11.48 -11.92 -2.84
N LYS A 69 -12.65 -11.52 -3.36
CA LYS A 69 -12.75 -10.93 -4.71
C LYS A 69 -11.94 -9.63 -4.85
N ASP A 70 -11.81 -8.86 -3.78
CA ASP A 70 -11.09 -7.59 -3.77
C ASP A 70 -9.58 -7.82 -3.67
N GLY A 71 -9.17 -8.81 -2.87
CA GLY A 71 -7.79 -9.28 -2.79
C GLY A 71 -7.22 -9.77 -4.12
N LYS A 72 -8.02 -10.53 -4.89
CA LYS A 72 -7.64 -11.01 -6.23
C LYS A 72 -7.39 -9.90 -7.25
N ARG A 73 -7.97 -8.70 -7.03
CA ARG A 73 -7.78 -7.53 -7.91
C ARG A 73 -6.62 -6.64 -7.46
N ALA A 74 -6.09 -6.83 -6.26
CA ALA A 74 -5.05 -5.99 -5.66
C ALA A 74 -3.64 -6.20 -6.27
N GLY A 75 -3.49 -7.16 -7.19
CA GLY A 75 -2.21 -7.48 -7.82
C GLY A 75 -1.25 -8.13 -6.84
N ARG A 76 0.00 -7.65 -6.81
CA ARG A 76 0.95 -8.03 -5.74
C ARG A 76 0.54 -7.35 -4.45
N SER A 77 0.11 -8.14 -3.47
CA SER A 77 -0.42 -7.67 -2.20
C SER A 77 0.25 -8.34 -1.01
N VAL A 78 0.22 -7.66 0.13
CA VAL A 78 0.35 -8.28 1.45
C VAL A 78 -1.04 -8.35 2.04
N VAL A 79 -1.44 -9.51 2.54
CA VAL A 79 -2.72 -9.73 3.19
C VAL A 79 -2.45 -10.05 4.64
N LEU A 80 -2.93 -9.18 5.52
CA LEU A 80 -2.86 -9.35 6.96
C LEU A 80 -4.18 -9.97 7.41
N CYS A 81 -4.15 -11.25 7.77
CA CYS A 81 -5.30 -11.92 8.37
C CYS A 81 -5.31 -11.59 9.86
N LEU A 82 -6.38 -10.95 10.32
CA LEU A 82 -6.51 -10.53 11.72
C LEU A 82 -7.14 -11.65 12.55
N ARG A 83 -6.91 -11.60 13.86
CA ARG A 83 -7.47 -12.54 14.83
C ARG A 83 -9.00 -12.50 14.91
N ASP A 84 -9.61 -11.37 14.57
CA ASP A 84 -11.06 -11.21 14.49
C ASP A 84 -11.69 -11.86 13.24
N GLY A 85 -10.87 -12.45 12.37
CA GLY A 85 -11.28 -13.10 11.13
C GLY A 85 -11.41 -12.16 9.94
N SER A 86 -11.15 -10.87 10.10
CA SER A 86 -11.09 -9.92 9.00
C SER A 86 -9.74 -9.96 8.28
N GLU A 87 -9.72 -9.51 7.02
CA GLU A 87 -8.50 -9.40 6.23
C GLU A 87 -8.23 -7.94 5.91
N GLN A 88 -7.01 -7.48 6.17
CA GLN A 88 -6.51 -6.22 5.65
C GLN A 88 -5.58 -6.48 4.46
N VAL A 89 -5.99 -6.02 3.28
CA VAL A 89 -5.18 -6.11 2.07
C VAL A 89 -4.40 -4.81 1.87
N ILE A 90 -3.08 -4.92 1.75
CA ILE A 90 -2.18 -3.89 1.25
C ILE A 90 -1.92 -4.22 -0.22
N GLY A 91 -2.66 -3.57 -1.11
CA GLY A 91 -2.55 -3.77 -2.55
C GLY A 91 -1.45 -2.95 -3.21
N GLY A 92 -1.09 -3.31 -4.44
CA GLY A 92 -0.20 -2.50 -5.27
C GLY A 92 1.20 -2.30 -4.67
N LEU A 93 1.80 -3.35 -4.08
CA LEU A 93 3.13 -3.25 -3.46
C LEU A 93 4.20 -2.69 -4.42
N ASN A 94 4.02 -2.91 -5.73
CA ASN A 94 4.87 -2.39 -6.79
C ASN A 94 4.84 -0.86 -6.93
N LEU A 95 3.85 -0.17 -6.34
CA LEU A 95 3.77 1.28 -6.28
C LEU A 95 4.72 1.86 -5.22
N TYR A 96 5.01 1.09 -4.18
CA TYR A 96 5.93 1.51 -3.11
C TYR A 96 7.37 1.16 -3.45
N VAL A 97 7.61 -0.06 -3.94
CA VAL A 97 8.96 -0.58 -4.17
C VAL A 97 8.99 -1.41 -5.46
N PRO A 98 10.11 -1.44 -6.22
CA PRO A 98 10.21 -2.27 -7.40
C PRO A 98 9.85 -3.72 -7.09
N THR A 99 9.04 -4.34 -7.96
CA THR A 99 8.48 -5.70 -7.82
C THR A 99 7.53 -5.93 -6.63
N GLY A 100 7.54 -5.12 -5.57
CA GLY A 100 6.71 -5.31 -4.38
C GLY A 100 7.12 -6.46 -3.45
N VAL A 101 7.96 -7.39 -3.91
CA VAL A 101 8.39 -8.58 -3.16
C VAL A 101 9.16 -8.24 -1.88
N PRO A 102 10.12 -7.29 -1.87
CA PRO A 102 10.85 -6.95 -0.65
C PRO A 102 9.92 -6.41 0.46
N LEU A 103 8.86 -5.70 0.09
CA LEU A 103 7.91 -5.16 1.06
C LEU A 103 7.07 -6.27 1.70
N TYR A 104 6.70 -7.30 0.95
CA TYR A 104 6.06 -8.50 1.52
C TYR A 104 6.94 -9.16 2.58
N TRP A 105 8.20 -9.42 2.24
CA TRP A 105 9.13 -10.08 3.15
C TRP A 105 9.47 -9.21 4.37
N LEU A 106 9.55 -7.89 4.22
CA LEU A 106 9.73 -6.96 5.33
C LEU A 106 8.59 -7.08 6.35
N VAL A 107 7.34 -7.03 5.88
CA VAL A 107 6.16 -7.12 6.75
C VAL A 107 6.10 -8.48 7.46
N ARG A 108 6.32 -9.56 6.71
CA ARG A 108 6.33 -10.92 7.26
C ARG A 108 7.43 -11.12 8.31
N HIS A 109 8.61 -10.55 8.09
CA HIS A 109 9.72 -10.64 9.02
C HIS A 109 9.40 -9.95 10.36
N TYR A 110 8.95 -8.69 10.37
CA TYR A 110 8.64 -7.99 11.63
C TYR A 110 7.40 -8.51 12.34
N TRP A 111 6.47 -9.14 11.60
CA TRP A 111 5.39 -9.88 12.21
C TRP A 111 5.92 -11.10 13.00
N LYS A 112 6.77 -11.93 12.37
CA LYS A 112 7.38 -13.12 13.00
C LYS A 112 8.40 -12.80 14.09
N HIS A 113 9.11 -11.69 13.99
CA HIS A 113 10.23 -11.30 14.85
C HIS A 113 9.89 -10.04 15.65
N PRO A 114 9.09 -10.14 16.73
CA PRO A 114 8.79 -9.01 17.60
C PRO A 114 10.05 -8.37 18.20
N GLU A 115 11.11 -9.15 18.41
CA GLU A 115 12.42 -8.69 18.88
C GLU A 115 13.10 -7.67 17.96
N ASP A 116 12.87 -7.79 16.65
CA ASP A 116 13.50 -6.94 15.63
C ASP A 116 12.67 -5.66 15.37
N ARG A 117 11.45 -5.54 15.93
CA ARG A 117 10.54 -4.41 15.66
C ARG A 117 11.12 -3.05 16.06
N MET A 118 12.06 -2.98 17.00
CA MET A 118 12.74 -1.74 17.34
C MET A 118 13.62 -1.20 16.19
N GLU A 119 13.97 -2.04 15.21
CA GLU A 119 14.62 -1.59 13.98
C GLU A 119 13.72 -0.65 13.16
N LEU A 120 12.39 -0.75 13.30
CA LEU A 120 11.44 0.06 12.54
C LEU A 120 11.48 1.56 12.86
N VAL A 121 12.09 1.94 13.99
CA VAL A 121 12.29 3.35 14.38
C VAL A 121 13.72 3.84 14.18
N ASP A 122 14.60 2.97 13.66
CA ASP A 122 16.00 3.30 13.41
C ASP A 122 16.40 3.08 11.94
N ALA A 123 17.69 3.26 11.64
CA ALA A 123 18.20 3.11 10.29
C ALA A 123 18.39 1.64 9.86
N ARG A 124 18.37 0.68 10.79
CA ARG A 124 18.62 -0.74 10.53
C ARG A 124 17.49 -1.36 9.72
N ALA A 125 16.23 -0.95 9.92
CA ALA A 125 15.14 -1.45 9.09
C ALA A 125 15.31 -1.05 7.62
N ALA A 126 15.74 0.19 7.36
CA ALA A 126 16.01 0.65 6.00
C ALA A 126 17.20 -0.08 5.38
N GLU A 127 18.26 -0.33 6.17
CA GLU A 127 19.43 -1.08 5.71
C GLU A 127 19.08 -2.54 5.38
N ARG A 128 18.35 -3.21 6.27
CA ARG A 128 17.82 -4.57 6.07
C ARG A 128 16.96 -4.64 4.81
N PHE A 129 16.10 -3.64 4.62
CA PHE A 129 15.24 -3.55 3.45
C PHE A 129 16.06 -3.44 2.16
N ARG A 130 17.11 -2.59 2.15
CA ARG A 130 18.00 -2.40 1.00
C ARG A 130 18.83 -3.64 0.68
N GLU A 131 19.28 -4.35 1.70
CA GLU A 131 20.08 -5.57 1.56
C GLU A 131 19.22 -6.84 1.32
N GLY A 132 17.90 -6.76 1.48
CA GLY A 132 17.01 -7.91 1.33
C GLY A 132 17.18 -8.98 2.41
N ARG A 133 17.69 -8.60 3.59
CA ARG A 133 17.94 -9.52 4.72
C ARG A 133 16.66 -9.85 5.48
N PHE A 134 15.79 -10.65 4.87
CA PHE A 134 14.54 -11.10 5.46
C PHE A 134 14.59 -12.58 5.82
N ALA A 135 13.80 -12.97 6.81
CA ALA A 135 13.56 -14.38 7.13
C ALA A 135 12.66 -15.00 6.03
N LEU A 136 13.22 -15.91 5.22
CA LEU A 136 12.55 -16.54 4.07
C LEU A 136 11.90 -17.90 4.40
N ASP A 137 11.94 -18.30 5.68
CA ASP A 137 11.44 -19.55 6.24
C ASP A 137 9.92 -19.64 6.29
#